data_AF-A0A8S4H159-F1
#
_entry.id   AF-A0A8S4H159-F1
#
_cell.length_a   1.000
_cell.length_b   1.000
_cell.length_c   1.000
_cell.angle_alpha   90.00
_cell.angle_beta   90.00
_cell.angle_gamma   90.00
#
_symmetry.space_group_name_H-M   'P 1'
#
loop_
_entity.id
_entity.type
_entity.pdbx_description
1 polymer ?
#
loop_
_entity_poly.entity_id
_entity_poly.type
_entity_poly.pdbx_seq_one_letter_code
_entity_poly.pdbx_strand_id
1 'polypeptide(L)'
;MKLGDWNARGGEIYAKVFDSWARELKQLPRVEASVERCTATDAGELVARWRVTWTPASLLWLESLGEAMGWELDRRDVLDNISKVSQFSWRALFKLLGTAYATGKLRVPIAAVTGATRVAVRGDDSAVTSVRASIDQVDALLSGRLRNRRIGRDLQAFLDVLWVSGVGMEQLEPLDFSNVPGMGQFDIDGLDAQQRGQAIEDVSAFLFVATAAVLVFGVGVAGLYLQHLSQERALNEILASGM
;
A
#
# COMPACT_ATOMS: atom_id res chain seq x y z
N MET A 1 21.65 1.39 -9.36
CA MET A 1 22.21 0.05 -9.01
C MET A 1 21.82 -0.95 -10.08
N LYS A 2 22.72 -1.82 -10.55
CA LYS A 2 22.40 -2.84 -11.56
C LYS A 2 21.88 -4.09 -10.84
N LEU A 3 20.60 -4.44 -11.00
CA LEU A 3 20.11 -5.75 -10.58
C LEU A 3 20.61 -6.77 -11.61
N GLY A 4 21.73 -7.44 -11.31
CA GLY A 4 22.27 -8.66 -11.94
C GLY A 4 22.39 -8.68 -13.47
N ASP A 5 23.51 -9.15 -14.01
CA ASP A 5 23.56 -9.53 -15.43
C ASP A 5 23.01 -10.95 -15.59
N TRP A 6 21.78 -11.07 -16.11
CA TRP A 6 21.11 -12.35 -16.30
C TRP A 6 21.48 -12.97 -17.64
N ASN A 7 22.20 -14.09 -17.58
CA ASN A 7 22.55 -14.93 -18.73
C ASN A 7 21.76 -16.24 -18.69
N ALA A 8 20.44 -16.18 -18.86
CA ALA A 8 19.62 -17.38 -19.01
C ALA A 8 19.50 -17.73 -20.51
N ARG A 9 19.99 -18.90 -20.92
CA ARG A 9 19.78 -19.47 -22.25
C ARG A 9 18.57 -20.41 -22.21
N GLY A 10 17.54 -20.14 -23.03
CA GLY A 10 16.40 -21.03 -23.26
C GLY A 10 15.06 -20.54 -22.68
N GLY A 11 13.99 -20.60 -23.48
CA GLY A 11 12.65 -20.10 -23.13
C GLY A 11 11.98 -20.79 -21.94
N GLU A 12 12.32 -22.06 -21.67
CA GLU A 12 11.75 -22.81 -20.53
C GLU A 12 12.23 -22.30 -19.17
N ILE A 13 13.47 -21.82 -19.09
CA ILE A 13 14.00 -21.23 -17.86
C ILE A 13 13.30 -19.89 -17.60
N TYR A 14 13.09 -19.08 -18.64
CA TYR A 14 12.33 -17.83 -18.54
C TYR A 14 10.89 -18.06 -18.09
N ALA A 15 10.21 -19.07 -18.63
CA ALA A 15 8.85 -19.41 -18.23
C ALA A 15 8.78 -19.81 -16.74
N LYS A 16 9.69 -20.66 -16.28
CA LYS A 16 9.75 -21.07 -14.85
C LYS A 16 10.03 -19.89 -13.91
N VAL A 17 10.95 -18.99 -14.30
CA VAL A 17 11.25 -17.79 -13.52
C VAL A 17 10.06 -16.84 -13.48
N PHE A 18 9.40 -16.64 -14.61
CA PHE A 18 8.21 -15.80 -14.70
C PHE A 18 7.06 -16.37 -13.87
N ASP A 19 6.82 -17.68 -13.93
CA ASP A 19 5.77 -18.34 -13.14
C ASP A 19 6.05 -18.27 -11.64
N SER A 20 7.31 -18.38 -11.24
CA SER A 20 7.74 -18.16 -9.86
C SER A 20 7.47 -16.71 -9.44
N TRP A 21 7.91 -15.73 -10.23
CA TRP A 21 7.66 -14.30 -9.98
C TRP A 21 6.17 -13.97 -9.87
N ALA A 22 5.37 -14.45 -10.81
CA ALA A 22 3.92 -14.23 -10.82
C ALA A 22 3.22 -14.88 -9.61
N ARG A 23 3.79 -15.96 -9.06
CA ARG A 23 3.30 -16.59 -7.84
C ARG A 23 3.68 -15.79 -6.59
N GLU A 24 4.93 -15.36 -6.49
CA GLU A 24 5.40 -14.59 -5.33
C GLU A 24 4.71 -13.23 -5.26
N LEU A 25 4.54 -12.52 -6.39
CA LEU A 25 3.83 -11.24 -6.42
C LEU A 25 2.40 -11.32 -5.87
N LYS A 26 1.73 -12.48 -5.96
CA LYS A 26 0.38 -12.68 -5.38
C LYS A 26 0.36 -12.64 -3.85
N GLN A 27 1.51 -12.67 -3.19
CA GLN A 27 1.60 -12.42 -1.75
C GLN A 27 1.29 -10.95 -1.41
N LEU A 28 1.43 -10.04 -2.36
CA LEU A 28 1.02 -8.65 -2.20
C LEU A 28 -0.52 -8.53 -2.35
N PRO A 29 -1.22 -7.87 -1.42
CA PRO A 29 -2.67 -7.76 -1.47
C PRO A 29 -3.15 -6.94 -2.67
N ARG A 30 -4.09 -7.52 -3.45
CA ARG A 30 -4.71 -6.86 -4.61
C ARG A 30 -3.65 -6.31 -5.60
N VAL A 31 -2.64 -7.13 -5.88
CA VAL A 31 -1.55 -6.76 -6.79
C VAL A 31 -2.04 -6.67 -8.24
N GLU A 32 -1.59 -5.64 -8.93
CA GLU A 32 -1.77 -5.43 -10.37
C GLU A 32 -0.41 -5.11 -10.97
N ALA A 33 -0.03 -5.82 -12.02
CA ALA A 33 1.20 -5.59 -12.76
C ALA A 33 0.84 -5.16 -14.19
N SER A 34 1.45 -4.08 -14.65
CA SER A 34 1.21 -3.52 -15.99
C SER A 34 2.53 -3.16 -16.66
N VAL A 35 2.54 -3.29 -17.99
CA VAL A 35 3.63 -2.81 -18.84
C VAL A 35 3.19 -1.46 -19.41
N GLU A 36 3.88 -0.40 -19.03
CA GLU A 36 3.54 0.97 -19.44
C GLU A 36 4.00 1.27 -20.86
N ARG A 37 5.20 0.80 -21.21
CA ARG A 37 5.83 1.11 -22.49
C ARG A 37 6.89 0.08 -22.85
N CYS A 38 6.88 -0.35 -24.10
CA CYS A 38 7.97 -1.11 -24.70
C CYS A 38 8.62 -0.29 -25.83
N THR A 39 9.93 -0.15 -25.78
CA THR A 39 10.71 0.54 -26.83
C THR A 39 11.86 -0.34 -27.26
N ALA A 40 11.96 -0.61 -28.56
CA ALA A 40 13.19 -1.13 -29.15
C ALA A 40 14.15 0.04 -29.41
N THR A 41 15.42 -0.14 -29.09
CA THR A 41 16.49 0.82 -29.39
C THR A 41 17.26 0.36 -30.62
N ASP A 42 17.84 1.31 -31.35
CA ASP A 42 18.63 1.04 -32.56
C ASP A 42 19.88 0.16 -32.30
N ALA A 43 20.28 0.02 -31.03
CA ALA A 43 21.37 -0.84 -30.58
C ALA A 43 20.96 -2.32 -30.38
N GLY A 44 19.72 -2.71 -30.73
CA GLY A 44 19.23 -4.06 -30.52
C GLY A 44 18.82 -4.35 -29.08
N GLU A 45 18.51 -3.31 -28.29
CA GLU A 45 17.97 -3.50 -26.93
C GLU A 45 16.47 -3.24 -26.89
N LEU A 46 15.73 -4.14 -26.25
CA LEU A 46 14.33 -3.93 -25.91
C LEU A 46 14.23 -3.44 -24.48
N VAL A 47 13.61 -2.27 -24.29
CA VAL A 47 13.37 -1.68 -22.98
C VAL A 47 11.88 -1.71 -22.69
N ALA A 48 11.49 -2.46 -21.66
CA ALA A 48 10.12 -2.52 -21.17
C ALA A 48 10.03 -1.78 -19.82
N ARG A 49 9.25 -0.69 -19.78
CA ARG A 49 8.84 -0.03 -18.53
C ARG A 49 7.62 -0.71 -17.97
N TRP A 50 7.66 -0.98 -16.68
CA TRP A 50 6.60 -1.68 -15.97
C TRP A 50 6.27 -0.96 -14.67
N ARG A 51 5.05 -1.20 -14.20
CA ARG A 51 4.52 -0.72 -12.93
C ARG A 51 3.82 -1.86 -12.23
N VAL A 52 4.15 -2.03 -10.95
CA VAL A 52 3.44 -2.94 -10.04
C VAL A 52 2.78 -2.11 -8.97
N THR A 53 1.47 -2.25 -8.83
CA THR A 53 0.66 -1.54 -7.83
C THR A 53 -0.05 -2.55 -6.93
N TRP A 54 -0.19 -2.24 -5.64
CA TRP A 54 -0.91 -3.09 -4.70
C TRP A 54 -1.45 -2.28 -3.53
N THR A 55 -2.32 -2.88 -2.73
CA THR A 55 -2.85 -2.25 -1.52
C THR A 55 -1.98 -2.64 -0.32
N PRO A 56 -1.35 -1.68 0.39
CA PRO A 56 -0.59 -1.99 1.59
C PRO A 56 -1.45 -2.68 2.64
N ALA A 57 -0.91 -3.70 3.31
CA ALA A 57 -1.63 -4.44 4.34
C ALA A 57 -2.18 -3.53 5.46
N SER A 58 -1.43 -2.46 5.79
CA SER A 58 -1.83 -1.44 6.79
C SER A 58 -3.05 -0.61 6.40
N LEU A 59 -3.51 -0.68 5.15
CA LEU A 59 -4.65 0.08 4.63
C LEU A 59 -5.77 -0.79 4.11
N LEU A 60 -5.66 -2.12 4.19
CA LEU A 60 -6.74 -3.02 3.82
C LEU A 60 -8.03 -2.72 4.61
N TRP A 61 -7.90 -2.32 5.87
CA TRP A 61 -9.05 -1.92 6.69
C TRP A 61 -9.80 -0.71 6.14
N LEU A 62 -9.13 0.22 5.44
CA LEU A 62 -9.78 1.38 4.81
C LEU A 62 -10.58 0.94 3.59
N GLU A 63 -10.04 0.03 2.78
CA GLU A 63 -10.81 -0.53 1.66
C GLU A 63 -12.01 -1.33 2.16
N SER A 64 -11.83 -2.19 3.17
CA SER A 64 -12.94 -2.93 3.78
C SER A 64 -14.01 -2.01 4.38
N LEU A 65 -13.58 -0.90 5.01
CA LEU A 65 -14.51 0.11 5.51
C LEU A 65 -15.28 0.78 4.37
N GLY A 66 -14.61 1.18 3.29
CA GLY A 66 -15.27 1.78 2.13
C GLY A 66 -16.26 0.82 1.48
N GLU A 67 -15.89 -0.45 1.33
CA GLU A 67 -16.77 -1.51 0.80
C GLU A 67 -18.01 -1.73 1.71
N ALA A 68 -17.81 -1.83 3.02
CA ALA A 68 -18.91 -2.00 3.99
C ALA A 68 -19.88 -0.82 4.01
N MET A 69 -19.37 0.39 3.77
CA MET A 69 -20.17 1.63 3.72
C MET A 69 -20.75 1.92 2.33
N GLY A 70 -20.43 1.10 1.31
CA GLY A 70 -20.87 1.33 -0.07
C GLY A 70 -20.22 2.54 -0.75
N TRP A 71 -19.04 2.97 -0.28
CA TRP A 71 -18.29 4.09 -0.86
C TRP A 71 -17.49 3.66 -2.09
N GLU A 72 -17.40 4.55 -3.08
CA GLU A 72 -16.55 4.38 -4.25
C GLU A 72 -15.08 4.53 -3.85
N LEU A 73 -14.25 3.52 -4.13
CA LEU A 73 -12.82 3.52 -3.80
C LEU A 73 -12.00 4.20 -4.91
N ASP A 74 -11.50 5.41 -4.66
CA ASP A 74 -10.55 6.13 -5.52
C ASP A 74 -9.11 5.75 -5.12
N ARG A 75 -8.51 4.81 -5.85
CA ARG A 75 -7.15 4.33 -5.60
C ARG A 75 -6.12 5.28 -6.20
N ARG A 76 -5.30 5.89 -5.34
CA ARG A 76 -4.29 6.88 -5.77
C ARG A 76 -2.88 6.48 -5.42
N ASP A 77 -2.01 6.58 -6.41
CA ASP A 77 -0.58 6.42 -6.23
C ASP A 77 0.00 7.58 -5.39
N VAL A 78 0.97 7.25 -4.54
CA VAL A 78 1.69 8.20 -3.69
C VAL A 78 3.09 8.52 -4.20
N LEU A 79 3.56 7.91 -5.29
CA LEU A 79 4.91 8.08 -5.84
C LEU A 79 5.30 9.53 -6.14
N ASP A 80 4.34 10.40 -6.46
CA ASP A 80 4.57 11.84 -6.64
C ASP A 80 5.14 12.53 -5.38
N ASN A 81 5.00 11.89 -4.21
CA ASN A 81 5.48 12.38 -2.93
C ASN A 81 6.75 11.66 -2.44
N ILE A 82 7.55 11.05 -3.33
CA ILE A 82 8.76 10.29 -2.99
C ILE A 82 9.79 11.10 -2.18
N SER A 83 9.91 12.39 -2.46
CA SER A 83 10.84 13.31 -1.79
C SER A 83 10.27 14.00 -0.55
N LYS A 84 8.98 13.83 -0.27
CA LYS A 84 8.31 14.45 0.88
C LYS A 84 8.39 13.55 2.11
N VAL A 85 8.63 14.15 3.27
CA VAL A 85 8.57 13.43 4.54
C VAL A 85 7.11 13.17 4.89
N SER A 86 6.75 11.90 5.09
CA SER A 86 5.38 11.49 5.37
C SER A 86 5.09 11.58 6.87
N GLN A 87 4.31 12.59 7.27
CA GLN A 87 3.80 12.74 8.64
C GLN A 87 2.37 12.20 8.73
N PHE A 88 2.08 11.44 9.78
CA PHE A 88 0.72 11.00 10.08
C PHE A 88 0.02 12.05 10.93
N SER A 89 -1.27 12.28 10.67
CA SER A 89 -2.12 13.11 11.54
C SER A 89 -3.51 12.52 11.63
N TRP A 90 -4.01 12.41 12.87
CA TRP A 90 -5.36 11.91 13.15
C TRP A 90 -6.42 12.85 12.57
N ARG A 91 -6.18 14.16 12.63
CA ARG A 91 -7.06 15.16 12.01
C ARG A 91 -7.22 14.95 10.50
N ALA A 92 -6.14 14.59 9.82
CA ALA A 92 -6.17 14.30 8.38
C ALA A 92 -6.98 13.02 8.08
N LEU A 93 -6.84 11.99 8.93
CA LEU A 93 -7.62 10.76 8.81
C LEU A 93 -9.12 11.00 9.01
N PHE A 94 -9.52 11.71 10.06
CA PHE A 94 -10.92 12.02 10.30
C PHE A 94 -11.51 12.92 9.21
N LYS A 95 -10.74 13.88 8.70
CA LYS A 95 -11.15 14.69 7.55
C LYS A 95 -11.36 13.83 6.30
N LEU A 96 -10.49 12.85 6.07
CA LEU A 96 -10.62 11.90 4.95
C LEU A 96 -11.91 11.08 5.09
N LEU A 97 -12.18 10.52 6.27
CA LEU A 97 -13.40 9.75 6.53
C LEU A 97 -14.67 10.62 6.46
N GLY A 98 -14.65 11.82 7.02
CA GLY A 98 -15.78 12.76 6.95
C GLY A 98 -16.08 13.20 5.51
N THR A 99 -15.03 13.39 4.70
CA THR A 99 -15.20 13.68 3.26
C THR A 99 -15.78 12.48 2.52
N ALA A 100 -15.31 11.27 2.85
CA ALA A 100 -15.83 10.04 2.24
C ALA A 100 -17.30 9.82 2.59
N TYR A 101 -17.70 10.05 3.84
CA TYR A 101 -19.10 9.99 4.26
C TYR A 101 -19.97 11.00 3.53
N ALA A 102 -19.49 12.25 3.36
CA ALA A 102 -20.24 13.30 2.68
C ALA A 102 -20.35 13.11 1.16
N THR A 103 -19.31 12.56 0.52
CA THR A 103 -19.23 12.44 -0.95
C THR A 103 -19.55 11.05 -1.48
N GLY A 104 -19.57 10.04 -0.61
CA GLY A 104 -19.62 8.63 -0.99
C GLY A 104 -18.34 8.12 -1.65
N LYS A 105 -17.23 8.89 -1.64
CA LYS A 105 -15.96 8.52 -2.29
C LYS A 105 -14.80 8.48 -1.30
N LEU A 106 -14.17 7.31 -1.15
CA LEU A 106 -13.02 7.12 -0.28
C LEU A 106 -11.73 7.07 -1.11
N ARG A 107 -10.82 8.02 -0.85
CA ARG A 107 -9.49 7.99 -1.47
C ARG A 107 -8.58 7.06 -0.69
N VAL A 108 -8.15 5.98 -1.33
CA VAL A 108 -7.24 5.01 -0.73
C VAL A 108 -5.88 5.14 -1.41
N PRO A 109 -4.84 5.50 -0.66
CA PRO A 109 -3.50 5.55 -1.21
C PRO A 109 -2.99 4.11 -1.44
N ILE A 110 -2.58 3.79 -2.66
CA ILE A 110 -2.01 2.51 -3.07
C ILE A 110 -0.48 2.57 -3.10
N ALA A 111 0.16 1.43 -2.91
CA ALA A 111 1.59 1.29 -3.15
C ALA A 111 1.84 1.08 -4.64
N ALA A 112 2.95 1.63 -5.12
CA ALA A 112 3.40 1.45 -6.48
C ALA A 112 4.93 1.37 -6.54
N VAL A 113 5.43 0.46 -7.36
CA VAL A 113 6.84 0.33 -7.73
C VAL A 113 6.94 0.38 -9.24
N THR A 114 7.88 1.17 -9.73
CA THR A 114 8.11 1.34 -11.17
C THR A 114 9.52 0.93 -11.50
N GLY A 115 9.68 0.37 -12.69
CA GLY A 115 10.99 -0.07 -13.14
C GLY A 115 11.07 -0.19 -14.64
N ALA A 116 12.27 -0.56 -15.08
CA ALA A 116 12.56 -0.84 -16.46
C ALA A 116 13.37 -2.13 -16.56
N THR A 117 13.00 -2.99 -17.50
CA THR A 117 13.75 -4.16 -17.88
C THR A 117 14.35 -3.92 -19.26
N ARG A 118 15.67 -3.98 -19.37
CA ARG A 118 16.42 -3.89 -20.62
C ARG A 118 16.87 -5.29 -21.04
N VAL A 119 16.53 -5.67 -22.26
CA VAL A 119 16.85 -6.97 -22.85
C VAL A 119 17.72 -6.70 -24.08
N ALA A 120 19.00 -7.07 -24.03
CA ALA A 120 19.87 -6.98 -25.19
C ALA A 120 19.70 -8.23 -26.06
N VAL A 121 19.31 -8.04 -27.32
CA VAL A 121 19.12 -9.11 -28.29
C VAL A 121 20.24 -9.00 -29.33
N ARG A 122 20.99 -10.09 -29.55
CA ARG A 122 22.00 -10.15 -30.63
C ARG A 122 21.37 -10.79 -31.87
N GLY A 123 21.70 -10.25 -33.04
CA GLY A 123 21.04 -10.44 -34.34
C GLY A 123 20.75 -11.87 -34.83
N ASP A 124 19.95 -11.91 -35.91
CA ASP A 124 19.33 -13.00 -36.70
C ASP A 124 18.59 -14.12 -35.95
N ASP A 125 19.08 -14.61 -34.81
CA ASP A 125 18.46 -15.73 -34.06
C ASP A 125 17.53 -15.28 -32.92
N SER A 126 17.30 -13.98 -32.74
CA SER A 126 16.52 -13.40 -31.62
C SER A 126 17.02 -13.86 -30.24
N ALA A 127 18.30 -14.21 -30.13
CA ALA A 127 18.87 -14.75 -28.91
C ALA A 127 19.09 -13.64 -27.87
N VAL A 128 18.45 -13.78 -26.70
CA VAL A 128 18.62 -12.87 -25.57
C VAL A 128 20.02 -13.04 -24.97
N THR A 129 20.82 -11.98 -25.01
CA THR A 129 22.22 -11.97 -24.54
C THR A 129 22.39 -11.39 -23.14
N SER A 130 21.52 -10.49 -22.71
CA SER A 130 21.51 -10.02 -21.32
C SER A 130 20.16 -9.44 -20.96
N VAL A 131 19.69 -9.71 -19.76
CA VAL A 131 18.56 -9.00 -19.16
C VAL A 131 19.06 -8.21 -17.96
N ARG A 132 18.67 -6.94 -17.87
CA ARG A 132 18.96 -6.05 -16.74
C ARG A 132 17.67 -5.41 -16.26
N ALA A 133 17.39 -5.50 -14.97
CA ALA A 133 16.29 -4.77 -14.36
C ALA A 133 16.80 -3.56 -13.57
N SER A 134 16.01 -2.49 -13.52
CA SER A 134 16.23 -1.35 -12.64
C SER A 134 14.91 -0.95 -12.01
N ILE A 135 14.93 -0.65 -10.72
CA ILE A 135 13.77 -0.19 -9.95
C ILE A 135 14.00 1.30 -9.64
N ASP A 136 13.07 2.15 -10.07
CA ASP A 136 13.23 3.61 -9.96
C ASP A 136 13.34 4.06 -8.49
N GLN A 137 12.61 3.41 -7.59
CA GLN A 137 12.59 3.71 -6.16
C GLN A 137 13.90 3.29 -5.46
N VAL A 138 14.58 2.24 -5.94
CA VAL A 138 15.91 1.86 -5.44
C VAL A 138 16.94 2.92 -5.82
N ASP A 139 16.91 3.41 -7.06
CA ASP A 139 17.78 4.52 -7.47
C ASP A 139 17.44 5.82 -6.71
N ALA A 140 16.17 6.05 -6.37
CA ALA A 140 15.76 7.17 -5.50
C ALA A 140 16.28 7.03 -4.06
N LEU A 141 16.31 5.81 -3.51
CA LEU A 141 16.89 5.52 -2.20
C LEU A 141 18.39 5.80 -2.18
N LEU A 142 19.13 5.24 -3.14
CA LEU A 142 20.58 5.38 -3.23
C LEU A 142 21.03 6.82 -3.50
N SER A 143 20.19 7.62 -4.17
CA SER A 143 20.44 9.05 -4.39
C SER A 143 19.98 9.94 -3.23
N GLY A 144 19.45 9.38 -2.14
CA GLY A 144 18.92 10.13 -0.99
C GLY A 144 17.65 10.93 -1.29
N ARG A 145 17.02 10.70 -2.45
CA ARG A 145 15.76 11.37 -2.85
C ARG A 145 14.54 10.73 -2.21
N LEU A 146 14.61 9.46 -1.83
CA LEU A 146 13.54 8.78 -1.11
C LEU A 146 13.51 9.26 0.35
N ARG A 147 12.57 10.15 0.68
CA ARG A 147 12.36 10.64 2.06
C ARG A 147 11.03 10.20 2.66
N ASN A 148 10.18 9.60 1.83
CA ASN A 148 8.86 9.15 2.24
C ASN A 148 8.93 7.75 2.85
N ARG A 149 8.81 7.65 4.18
CA ARG A 149 8.85 6.36 4.91
C ARG A 149 7.87 5.33 4.39
N ARG A 150 6.71 5.78 3.91
CA ARG A 150 5.68 4.87 3.41
C ARG A 150 6.11 4.22 2.11
N ILE A 151 6.61 5.01 1.17
CA ILE A 151 7.15 4.49 -0.09
C ILE A 151 8.37 3.60 0.18
N GLY A 152 9.18 3.93 1.20
CA GLY A 152 10.27 3.06 1.64
C GLY A 152 9.80 1.71 2.18
N ARG A 153 8.75 1.68 3.03
CA ARG A 153 8.13 0.42 3.48
C ARG A 153 7.48 -0.37 2.34
N ASP A 154 6.84 0.32 1.40
CA ASP A 154 6.25 -0.31 0.23
C ASP A 154 7.34 -0.94 -0.66
N LEU A 155 8.45 -0.23 -0.88
CA LEU A 155 9.62 -0.78 -1.56
C LEU A 155 10.20 -2.00 -0.82
N GLN A 156 10.33 -1.92 0.50
CA GLN A 156 10.82 -3.04 1.30
C GLN A 156 9.91 -4.26 1.17
N ALA A 157 8.59 -4.09 1.32
CA ALA A 157 7.63 -5.17 1.17
C ALA A 157 7.69 -5.82 -0.22
N PHE A 158 7.88 -5.01 -1.27
CA PHE A 158 8.08 -5.51 -2.63
C PHE A 158 9.37 -6.32 -2.77
N LEU A 159 10.48 -5.83 -2.20
CA LEU A 159 11.77 -6.51 -2.25
C LEU A 159 11.78 -7.80 -1.40
N ASP A 160 11.12 -7.82 -0.26
CA ASP A 160 11.00 -9.01 0.59
C ASP A 160 10.32 -10.16 -0.17
N VAL A 161 9.25 -9.86 -0.91
CA VAL A 161 8.57 -10.83 -1.79
C VAL A 161 9.49 -11.32 -2.90
N LEU A 162 10.28 -10.42 -3.49
CA LEU A 162 11.23 -10.81 -4.53
C LEU A 162 12.44 -11.59 -3.99
N TRP A 163 12.91 -11.31 -2.78
CA TRP A 163 14.03 -12.03 -2.15
C TRP A 163 13.69 -13.49 -1.87
N VAL A 164 12.45 -13.77 -1.45
CA VAL A 164 11.96 -15.13 -1.21
C VAL A 164 11.95 -15.98 -2.49
N SER A 165 11.86 -15.36 -3.67
CA SER A 165 11.83 -16.08 -4.94
C SER A 165 13.14 -16.83 -5.25
N GLY A 166 14.26 -16.50 -4.60
CA GLY A 166 15.57 -17.14 -4.82
C GLY A 166 16.13 -16.94 -6.24
N VAL A 167 15.41 -16.22 -7.10
CA VAL A 167 15.82 -15.97 -8.47
C VAL A 167 16.83 -14.82 -8.43
N GLY A 168 18.12 -15.16 -8.51
CA GLY A 168 19.26 -14.29 -8.86
C GLY A 168 19.48 -13.04 -8.02
N MET A 169 18.95 -13.01 -6.79
CA MET A 169 19.22 -11.95 -5.81
C MET A 169 20.37 -12.26 -4.84
N GLU A 170 21.10 -13.37 -5.03
CA GLU A 170 22.29 -13.72 -4.23
C GLU A 170 23.37 -12.61 -4.20
N GLN A 171 23.25 -11.58 -5.07
CA GLN A 171 24.19 -10.47 -5.20
C GLN A 171 23.60 -9.09 -4.86
N LEU A 172 22.34 -8.99 -4.41
CA LEU A 172 21.84 -7.71 -3.91
C LEU A 172 22.36 -7.51 -2.49
N GLU A 173 23.32 -6.60 -2.35
CA GLU A 173 23.67 -6.07 -1.04
C GLU A 173 22.39 -5.57 -0.34
N PRO A 174 22.23 -5.83 0.96
CA PRO A 174 21.09 -5.34 1.71
C PRO A 174 21.03 -3.82 1.56
N LEU A 175 19.89 -3.33 1.07
CA LEU A 175 19.69 -1.89 0.89
C LEU A 175 19.61 -1.22 2.25
N ASP A 176 20.38 -0.15 2.41
CA ASP A 176 20.35 0.65 3.62
C ASP A 176 19.21 1.68 3.57
N PHE A 177 18.18 1.45 4.38
CA PHE A 177 17.05 2.35 4.56
C PHE A 177 17.24 3.37 5.69
N SER A 178 18.39 3.38 6.38
CA SER A 178 18.67 4.28 7.51
C SER A 178 18.55 5.76 7.15
N ASN A 179 18.78 6.11 5.88
CA ASN A 179 18.67 7.47 5.36
C ASN A 179 17.23 7.93 5.14
N VAL A 180 16.23 7.04 5.21
CA VAL A 180 14.82 7.37 5.07
C VAL A 180 14.25 7.74 6.45
N PRO A 181 13.81 9.00 6.67
CA PRO A 181 13.26 9.41 7.97
C PRO A 181 12.06 8.55 8.38
N GLY A 182 12.07 7.99 9.58
CA GLY A 182 11.02 7.14 10.14
C GLY A 182 11.11 5.65 9.77
N MET A 183 12.25 5.20 9.22
CA MET A 183 12.51 3.77 8.91
C MET A 183 13.57 3.10 9.80
N GLY A 184 14.33 3.86 10.60
CA GLY A 184 15.33 3.29 11.51
C GLY A 184 14.70 2.51 12.67
N GLN A 185 15.38 1.46 13.13
CA GLN A 185 14.94 0.62 14.27
C GLN A 185 14.78 1.41 15.59
N PHE A 186 15.49 2.54 15.73
CA PHE A 186 15.41 3.47 16.86
C PHE A 186 14.75 4.81 16.50
N ASP A 187 14.19 4.92 15.30
CA ASP A 187 13.50 6.12 14.84
C ASP A 187 12.08 6.12 15.42
N ILE A 188 11.99 6.50 16.69
CA ILE A 188 10.72 6.68 17.39
C ILE A 188 10.09 7.94 16.80
N ASP A 189 8.90 7.80 16.21
CA ASP A 189 8.09 8.91 15.70
C ASP A 189 8.05 10.07 16.72
N GLY A 190 8.61 11.22 16.34
CA GLY A 190 8.24 12.51 16.91
C GLY A 190 8.81 12.88 18.30
N LEU A 191 10.12 12.76 18.50
CA LEU A 191 10.79 13.38 19.66
C LEU A 191 11.40 14.77 19.39
N ASP A 192 10.91 15.49 18.38
CA ASP A 192 11.10 16.94 18.36
C ASP A 192 10.13 17.58 19.37
N ALA A 193 10.64 18.43 20.27
CA ALA A 193 9.88 19.04 21.36
C ALA A 193 8.63 19.81 20.88
N GLN A 194 8.61 20.25 19.62
CA GLN A 194 7.52 20.96 18.98
C GLN A 194 6.41 20.03 18.44
N GLN A 195 6.71 18.76 18.15
CA GLN A 195 5.76 17.76 17.65
C GLN A 195 5.01 17.02 18.77
N ARG A 196 5.57 16.97 20.00
CA ARG A 196 4.88 16.41 21.18
C ARG A 196 3.55 17.09 21.45
N GLY A 197 3.46 18.42 21.30
CA GLY A 197 2.21 19.16 21.50
C GLY A 197 1.11 18.74 20.52
N GLN A 198 1.46 18.63 19.24
CA GLN A 198 0.52 18.16 18.20
C GLN A 198 0.16 16.69 18.38
N ALA A 199 1.11 15.83 18.78
CA ALA A 199 0.83 14.42 19.02
C ALA A 199 -0.15 14.22 20.19
N ILE A 200 0.00 14.99 21.28
CA ILE A 200 -0.93 14.95 22.41
C ILE A 200 -2.32 15.43 21.98
N GLU A 201 -2.39 16.52 21.21
CA GLU A 201 -3.66 17.03 20.67
C GLU A 201 -4.35 16.00 19.78
N ASP A 202 -3.60 15.37 18.86
CA ASP A 202 -4.10 14.34 17.94
C ASP A 202 -4.57 13.07 18.68
N VAL A 203 -3.87 12.62 19.73
CA VAL A 203 -4.28 11.49 20.58
C VAL A 203 -5.54 11.84 21.39
N SER A 204 -5.61 13.06 21.93
CA SER A 204 -6.78 13.51 22.67
C SER A 204 -8.03 13.60 21.79
N ALA A 205 -7.87 14.06 20.54
CA ALA A 205 -8.94 14.09 19.56
C ALA A 205 -9.43 12.69 19.20
N PHE A 206 -8.51 11.73 19.01
CA PHE A 206 -8.87 10.33 18.80
C PHE A 206 -9.68 9.76 19.98
N LEU A 207 -9.20 9.94 21.21
CA LEU A 207 -9.90 9.46 22.41
C LEU A 207 -11.30 10.06 22.50
N PHE A 208 -11.43 11.37 22.28
CA PHE A 208 -12.73 12.04 22.31
C PHE A 208 -13.70 11.48 21.28
N VAL A 209 -13.26 11.31 20.03
CA VAL A 209 -14.10 10.76 18.95
C VAL A 209 -14.47 9.30 19.21
N ALA A 210 -13.50 8.49 19.67
CA ALA A 210 -13.75 7.08 20.01
C ALA A 210 -14.77 6.96 21.15
N THR A 211 -14.64 7.76 22.21
CA THR A 211 -15.60 7.79 23.31
C THR A 211 -16.97 8.26 22.84
N ALA A 212 -17.05 9.32 22.02
CA ALA A 212 -18.31 9.80 21.47
C ALA A 212 -19.00 8.73 20.60
N ALA A 213 -18.25 8.02 19.76
CA ALA A 213 -18.78 6.94 18.93
C ALA A 213 -19.34 5.80 19.78
N VAL A 214 -18.61 5.35 20.80
CA VAL A 214 -19.07 4.31 21.74
C VAL A 214 -20.33 4.74 22.47
N LEU A 215 -20.40 5.99 22.93
CA LEU A 215 -21.57 6.53 23.62
C LEU A 215 -22.79 6.61 22.68
N VAL A 216 -22.63 7.12 21.46
CA VAL A 216 -23.73 7.20 20.49
C VAL A 216 -24.23 5.80 20.12
N PHE A 217 -23.32 4.86 19.88
CA PHE A 217 -23.69 3.47 19.57
C PHE A 217 -24.39 2.80 20.76
N GLY A 218 -23.86 2.98 21.97
CA GLY A 218 -24.45 2.45 23.20
C GLY A 218 -25.85 3.01 23.48
N VAL A 219 -26.03 4.33 23.33
CA VAL A 219 -27.34 4.98 23.49
C VAL A 219 -28.32 4.55 22.39
N GLY A 220 -27.86 4.41 21.15
CA GLY A 220 -28.69 3.93 20.04
C GLY A 220 -29.18 2.50 20.24
N VAL A 221 -28.28 1.58 20.62
CA VAL A 221 -28.63 0.18 20.92
C VAL A 221 -29.56 0.10 22.14
N ALA A 222 -29.26 0.84 23.21
CA ALA A 222 -30.12 0.89 24.40
C ALA A 222 -31.50 1.48 24.07
N GLY A 223 -31.58 2.50 23.21
CA GLY A 223 -32.82 3.11 22.76
C GLY A 223 -33.69 2.14 21.96
N LEU A 224 -33.11 1.42 21.00
CA LEU A 224 -33.81 0.38 20.24
C LEU A 224 -34.29 -0.77 21.14
N TYR A 225 -33.46 -1.17 22.10
CA TYR A 225 -33.81 -2.21 23.07
C TYR A 225 -34.98 -1.78 23.97
N LEU A 226 -34.96 -0.54 24.48
CA LEU A 226 -36.05 0.00 25.29
C LEU A 226 -37.35 0.17 24.48
N GLN A 227 -37.25 0.59 23.21
CA GLN A 227 -38.40 0.64 22.31
C GLN A 227 -39.00 -0.75 22.10
N HIS A 228 -38.18 -1.77 21.87
CA HIS A 228 -38.64 -3.15 21.73
C HIS A 228 -39.37 -3.64 22.98
N LEU A 229 -38.79 -3.42 24.17
CA LEU A 229 -39.44 -3.75 25.45
C LEU A 229 -40.76 -3.02 25.66
N SER A 230 -40.86 -1.76 25.22
CA SER A 230 -42.11 -0.99 25.31
C SER A 230 -43.20 -1.55 24.39
N GLN A 231 -42.83 -2.03 23.20
CA GLN A 231 -43.75 -2.67 22.26
C GLN A 231 -44.23 -4.03 22.78
N GLU A 232 -43.34 -4.84 23.37
CA GLU A 232 -43.72 -6.11 24.00
C GLU A 232 -44.68 -5.91 25.18
N ARG A 233 -44.45 -4.88 26.01
CA ARG A 233 -45.36 -4.55 27.12
C ARG A 233 -46.74 -4.10 26.62
N ALA A 234 -46.78 -3.20 25.64
CA ALA A 234 -48.03 -2.74 25.06
C ALA A 234 -48.81 -3.89 24.38
N LEU A 235 -48.12 -4.80 23.70
CA LEU A 235 -48.72 -5.99 23.10
C LEU A 235 -49.30 -6.94 24.16
N ASN A 236 -48.56 -7.17 25.26
CA ASN A 236 -49.02 -8.01 26.37
C ASN A 236 -50.21 -7.39 27.11
N GLU A 237 -50.26 -6.05 27.25
CA GLU A 237 -51.42 -5.35 27.82
C GLU A 237 -52.66 -5.45 26.90
N ILE A 238 -52.48 -5.35 25.58
CA ILE A 238 -53.57 -5.54 24.60
C ILE A 238 -54.08 -6.99 24.63
N LEU A 239 -53.18 -7.98 24.69
CA LEU A 239 -53.53 -9.40 24.82
C LEU A 239 -54.19 -9.73 26.16
N ALA A 240 -53.79 -9.05 27.25
CA ALA A 240 -54.38 -9.24 28.58
C ALA A 240 -55.70 -8.49 28.78
N SER A 241 -55.93 -7.39 28.07
CA SER A 241 -57.16 -6.59 28.15
C SER A 241 -58.31 -7.10 27.27
N GLY A 242 -58.07 -8.12 26.43
CA GLY A 242 -59.11 -8.92 25.81
C GLY A 242 -60.10 -8.14 24.95
N MET A 243 -59.70 -7.85 23.72
CA MET A 243 -60.60 -7.95 22.56
C MET A 243 -60.29 -9.23 21.80
#